data_AF-A0A839Z564-F1
#
_entry.id   AF-A0A839Z564-F1
#
_cell.length_a   1.000
_cell.length_b   1.000
_cell.length_c   1.000
_cell.angle_alpha   90.00
_cell.angle_beta   90.00
_cell.angle_gamma   90.00
#
_symmetry.space_group_name_H-M   'P 1'
#
loop_
_entity.id
_entity.type
_entity.pdbx_description
1 polymer ?
#
loop_
_entity_poly.entity_id
_entity_poly.type
_entity_poly.pdbx_seq_one_letter_code
_entity_poly.pdbx_strand_id
1 'polypeptide(L)'
;MRFLIAALAATTAFATPALAQSGQQEQQRQQAMGQMGQMSPAARAAMQSGNQPDVLLDIPNLSIDELTVEVDSLEVDISLDARLANLLKLTAGANASVDKVKIGIKGVQAQATLIVRFDNVKEIIDRTLQTIDNNPEIVEGLFSTVDNTVGTVGNVANNAVSTVGNLTTTLLREGQLLNLANSGLSLVNETVNAAGNTVRQVRSSNGGLYEVVTDASNRILSSRQLSSR
;
A
#
# COMPACT_ATOMS: atom_id res chain seq x y z
N MET A 1 -62.77 7.03 -28.82
CA MET A 1 -63.02 5.70 -28.22
C MET A 1 -62.38 4.66 -29.10
N ARG A 2 -61.55 3.79 -28.51
CA ARG A 2 -60.98 2.51 -29.00
C ARG A 2 -59.68 2.56 -29.84
N PHE A 3 -58.66 1.94 -29.22
CA PHE A 3 -57.31 1.61 -29.66
C PHE A 3 -57.28 0.49 -30.70
N LEU A 4 -56.21 0.40 -31.50
CA LEU A 4 -55.46 -0.86 -31.68
C LEU A 4 -54.01 -0.60 -32.14
N ILE A 5 -53.09 -1.33 -31.54
CA ILE A 5 -51.64 -1.38 -31.80
C ILE A 5 -51.39 -2.41 -32.91
N ALA A 6 -50.48 -2.13 -33.85
CA ALA A 6 -49.84 -3.15 -34.69
C ALA A 6 -48.42 -2.71 -35.07
N ALA A 7 -47.45 -3.54 -34.67
CA ALA A 7 -46.04 -3.43 -34.99
C ALA A 7 -45.78 -3.79 -36.47
N LEU A 8 -44.88 -3.07 -37.15
CA LEU A 8 -44.31 -3.52 -38.43
C LEU A 8 -42.85 -3.07 -38.60
N ALA A 9 -42.12 -3.97 -39.24
CA ALA A 9 -40.68 -4.16 -39.20
C ALA A 9 -39.83 -3.08 -39.89
N ALA A 10 -38.61 -2.90 -39.38
CA ALA A 10 -37.56 -2.10 -39.97
C ALA A 10 -36.83 -2.89 -41.07
N THR A 11 -36.93 -2.43 -42.32
CA THR A 11 -35.98 -2.75 -43.39
C THR A 11 -35.74 -1.49 -44.22
N THR A 12 -34.74 -0.69 -43.83
CA THR A 12 -34.19 0.36 -44.68
C THR A 12 -32.83 -0.08 -45.18
N ALA A 13 -32.78 -0.40 -46.48
CA ALA A 13 -31.56 -0.63 -47.22
C ALA A 13 -30.72 0.65 -47.22
N PHE A 14 -29.54 0.61 -46.61
CA PHE A 14 -28.56 1.68 -46.73
C PHE A 14 -27.78 1.49 -48.03
N ALA A 15 -28.05 2.40 -48.98
CA ALA A 15 -27.17 2.68 -50.10
C ALA A 15 -25.79 3.09 -49.57
N THR A 16 -24.74 2.47 -50.09
CA THR A 16 -23.34 2.77 -49.77
C THR A 16 -22.85 3.97 -50.59
N PRO A 17 -22.54 5.15 -50.00
CA PRO A 17 -21.69 6.12 -50.66
C PRO A 17 -20.23 5.74 -50.38
N ALA A 18 -19.65 4.92 -51.26
CA ALA A 18 -18.24 4.49 -51.18
C ALA A 18 -17.22 5.56 -51.65
N LEU A 19 -17.60 6.84 -51.68
CA LEU A 19 -16.78 7.93 -52.24
C LEU A 19 -16.43 9.06 -51.24
N ALA A 20 -16.76 8.91 -49.95
CA ALA A 20 -16.44 9.91 -48.92
C ALA A 20 -15.31 9.52 -47.96
N GLN A 21 -14.77 8.30 -48.05
CA GLN A 21 -13.80 7.76 -47.09
C GLN A 21 -12.33 8.09 -47.44
N SER A 22 -12.03 8.49 -48.68
CA SER A 22 -10.65 8.81 -49.10
C SER A 22 -10.11 10.08 -48.45
N GLY A 23 -10.92 11.15 -48.35
CA GLY A 23 -10.50 12.42 -47.75
C GLY A 23 -10.22 12.34 -46.23
N GLN A 24 -10.84 11.40 -45.53
CA GLN A 24 -10.64 11.21 -44.08
C GLN A 24 -9.29 10.52 -43.77
N GLN A 25 -8.82 9.63 -44.65
CA GLN A 25 -7.50 8.98 -44.49
C GLN A 25 -6.33 9.94 -44.73
N GLU A 26 -6.46 10.88 -45.66
CA GLU A 26 -5.42 11.90 -45.90
C GLU A 26 -5.34 12.92 -44.77
N GLN A 27 -6.47 13.31 -44.16
CA GLN A 27 -6.49 14.15 -42.96
C GLN A 27 -5.85 13.46 -41.75
N GLN A 28 -6.11 12.16 -41.53
CA GLN A 28 -5.47 11.40 -40.44
C GLN A 28 -3.95 11.26 -40.65
N ARG A 29 -3.49 11.08 -41.90
CA ARG A 29 -2.05 11.05 -42.21
C ARG A 29 -1.36 12.39 -41.97
N GLN A 30 -2.01 13.50 -42.30
CA GLN A 30 -1.48 14.84 -42.04
C GLN A 30 -1.42 15.16 -40.54
N GLN A 31 -2.39 14.69 -39.74
CA GLN A 31 -2.40 14.85 -38.28
C GLN A 31 -1.28 14.05 -37.59
N ALA A 32 -1.02 12.81 -38.04
CA ALA A 32 0.07 11.99 -37.51
C ALA A 32 1.46 12.58 -37.82
N MET A 33 1.64 13.23 -38.98
CA MET A 33 2.88 13.94 -39.32
C MET A 33 3.09 15.22 -38.49
N GLY A 34 2.01 15.89 -38.08
CA GLY A 34 2.08 17.06 -37.19
C GLY A 34 2.57 16.73 -35.78
N GLN A 35 2.19 15.57 -35.22
CA GLN A 35 2.62 15.13 -33.89
C GLN A 35 4.10 14.69 -33.85
N MET A 36 4.65 14.14 -34.95
CA MET A 36 6.07 13.82 -35.06
C MET A 36 7.00 15.04 -35.06
N GLY A 37 6.50 16.21 -35.44
CA GLY A 37 7.25 17.47 -35.42
C GLY A 37 7.46 18.05 -34.02
N GLN A 38 6.62 17.64 -33.06
CA GLN A 38 6.66 18.13 -31.68
C GLN A 38 7.45 17.21 -30.73
N MET A 39 7.89 16.06 -31.22
CA MET A 39 8.62 15.09 -30.41
C MET A 39 10.11 15.37 -30.39
N SER A 40 10.72 15.16 -29.23
CA SER A 40 12.16 15.32 -29.04
C SER A 40 12.98 14.41 -29.97
N PRO A 41 14.22 14.80 -30.31
CA PRO A 41 15.11 13.97 -31.13
C PRO A 41 15.31 12.56 -30.57
N ALA A 42 15.34 12.41 -29.25
CA ALA A 42 15.49 11.13 -28.57
C ALA A 42 14.26 10.22 -28.76
N ALA A 43 13.06 10.77 -28.64
CA ALA A 43 11.81 10.03 -28.87
C ALA A 43 11.69 9.56 -30.34
N ARG A 44 12.08 10.42 -31.28
CA ARG A 44 12.11 10.10 -32.71
C ARG A 44 13.10 8.99 -33.03
N ALA A 45 14.31 9.05 -32.45
CA ALA A 45 15.32 8.01 -32.60
C ALA A 45 14.83 6.67 -32.03
N ALA A 46 14.19 6.68 -30.85
CA ALA A 46 13.64 5.47 -30.23
C ALA A 46 12.57 4.80 -31.10
N MET A 47 11.71 5.57 -31.76
CA MET A 47 10.70 5.00 -32.68
C MET A 47 11.27 4.49 -34.01
N GLN A 48 12.42 5.00 -34.46
CA GLN A 48 13.08 4.56 -35.68
C GLN A 48 13.98 3.34 -35.49
N SER A 49 14.24 2.95 -34.23
CA SER A 49 15.23 1.93 -33.86
C SER A 49 14.83 0.47 -34.19
N GLY A 50 13.76 0.23 -34.95
CA GLY A 50 13.26 -1.11 -35.30
C GLY A 50 12.64 -1.90 -34.14
N ASN A 51 13.03 -1.63 -32.91
CA ASN A 51 12.40 -2.13 -31.68
C ASN A 51 11.65 -0.98 -30.99
N GLN A 52 10.32 -0.95 -31.19
CA GLN A 52 9.48 0.11 -30.64
C GLN A 52 9.47 0.03 -29.10
N PRO A 53 9.66 1.15 -28.38
CA PRO A 53 9.61 1.13 -26.91
C PRO A 53 8.20 0.87 -26.39
N ASP A 54 8.10 0.10 -25.31
CA ASP A 54 6.84 -0.18 -24.61
C ASP A 54 6.30 1.05 -23.88
N VAL A 55 7.18 1.90 -23.36
CA VAL A 55 6.82 3.19 -22.80
C VAL A 55 7.67 4.26 -23.44
N LEU A 56 7.01 5.25 -24.04
CA LEU A 56 7.63 6.47 -24.54
C LEU A 56 6.89 7.66 -23.95
N LEU A 57 7.53 8.36 -23.03
CA LEU A 57 7.03 9.60 -22.45
C LEU A 57 7.96 10.72 -22.88
N ASP A 58 7.44 11.68 -23.64
CA ASP A 58 8.18 12.84 -24.10
C ASP A 58 7.56 14.11 -23.54
N ILE A 59 8.35 14.85 -22.77
CA ILE A 59 7.97 16.10 -22.10
C ILE A 59 8.85 17.21 -22.70
N PRO A 60 8.38 17.87 -23.77
CA PRO A 60 9.16 18.89 -24.48
C PRO A 60 9.33 20.19 -23.69
N ASN A 61 8.47 20.42 -22.68
CA ASN A 61 8.56 21.60 -21.81
C ASN A 61 8.34 21.18 -20.35
N LEU A 62 9.43 20.85 -19.65
CA LEU A 62 9.44 20.61 -18.22
C LEU A 62 9.89 21.89 -17.52
N SER A 63 8.99 22.54 -16.79
CA SER A 63 9.33 23.71 -15.97
C SER A 63 9.37 23.33 -14.50
N ILE A 64 10.48 23.64 -13.83
CA ILE A 64 10.67 23.40 -12.40
C ILE A 64 10.93 24.75 -11.74
N ASP A 65 10.13 25.10 -10.74
CA ASP A 65 10.23 26.40 -10.08
C ASP A 65 11.50 26.52 -9.23
N GLU A 66 11.91 25.45 -8.55
CA GLU A 66 13.13 25.42 -7.75
C GLU A 66 13.74 24.01 -7.71
N LEU A 67 15.04 23.92 -7.97
CA LEU A 67 15.86 22.72 -7.86
C LEU A 67 16.96 22.99 -6.82
N THR A 68 16.87 22.32 -5.68
CA THR A 68 17.91 22.38 -4.64
C THR A 68 18.73 21.10 -4.68
N VAL A 69 20.03 21.22 -4.92
CA VAL A 69 21.00 20.14 -4.82
C VAL A 69 21.87 20.39 -3.60
N GLU A 70 21.85 19.45 -2.65
CA GLU A 70 22.70 19.50 -1.46
C GLU A 70 23.73 18.38 -1.56
N VAL A 71 25.01 18.75 -1.51
CA VAL A 71 26.16 17.83 -1.48
C VAL A 71 26.89 18.05 -0.16
N ASP A 72 27.38 16.99 0.50
CA ASP A 72 28.10 17.01 1.79
C ASP A 72 29.63 16.67 1.63
N SER A 73 30.49 17.19 2.56
CA SER A 73 31.92 16.82 2.93
C SER A 73 33.19 17.74 2.67
N LEU A 74 33.65 18.46 3.72
CA LEU A 74 34.82 19.33 4.03
C LEU A 74 35.34 18.89 5.39
N GLU A 75 36.58 18.47 5.36
CA GLU A 75 37.38 18.23 6.53
C GLU A 75 38.58 19.17 6.47
N VAL A 76 38.85 19.85 7.59
CA VAL A 76 39.98 20.77 7.74
C VAL A 76 40.83 20.31 8.90
N ASP A 77 42.04 19.86 8.59
CA ASP A 77 43.11 19.60 9.56
C ASP A 77 44.17 20.70 9.47
N ILE A 78 44.35 21.46 10.55
CA ILE A 78 45.43 22.46 10.68
C ILE A 78 46.52 21.86 11.56
N SER A 79 47.73 21.70 11.02
CA SER A 79 48.88 21.22 11.77
C SER A 79 49.97 22.28 11.89
N LEU A 80 50.47 22.51 13.10
CA LEU A 80 51.40 23.59 13.44
C LEU A 80 52.54 23.08 14.39
N ASP A 81 53.77 22.89 13.92
CA ASP A 81 54.92 22.36 14.70
C ASP A 81 55.95 23.45 15.06
N ALA A 82 55.90 24.00 16.29
CA ALA A 82 56.85 24.97 16.87
C ALA A 82 57.97 24.39 17.75
N ARG A 83 59.25 24.74 17.53
CA ARG A 83 60.40 24.25 18.32
C ARG A 83 61.55 25.24 18.52
N LEU A 84 61.85 25.72 19.70
CA LEU A 84 63.23 26.17 19.95
C LEU A 84 63.62 25.95 21.40
N ALA A 85 64.90 25.65 21.57
CA ALA A 85 65.77 26.56 22.29
C ALA A 85 67.00 26.78 21.38
N ASN A 86 67.25 27.99 20.85
CA ASN A 86 67.00 29.32 21.40
C ASN A 86 66.13 30.26 20.50
N LEU A 87 64.80 30.43 20.80
CA LEU A 87 63.82 31.51 20.37
C LEU A 87 62.48 31.23 19.54
N LEU A 88 61.85 30.03 19.53
CA LEU A 88 60.79 29.32 18.67
C LEU A 88 60.88 28.88 17.13
N LYS A 89 60.59 27.60 16.74
CA LYS A 89 60.57 27.09 15.31
C LYS A 89 59.24 26.46 14.87
N LEU A 90 58.27 27.26 14.44
CA LEU A 90 56.88 26.91 14.02
C LEU A 90 56.78 26.42 12.55
N THR A 91 56.02 25.34 12.28
CA THR A 91 55.82 24.70 10.97
C THR A 91 54.33 24.51 10.73
N ALA A 92 53.72 25.37 9.90
CA ALA A 92 52.29 25.32 9.61
C ALA A 92 52.01 24.61 8.26
N GLY A 93 51.07 23.67 8.24
CA GLY A 93 50.48 23.09 7.02
C GLY A 93 48.95 23.21 7.06
N ALA A 94 48.33 23.59 5.94
CA ALA A 94 46.88 23.71 5.80
C ALA A 94 46.40 22.96 4.56
N ASN A 95 45.48 22.01 4.75
CA ASN A 95 44.68 21.39 3.69
C ASN A 95 43.22 21.82 3.89
N ALA A 96 42.53 22.18 2.80
CA ALA A 96 41.12 22.56 2.81
C ALA A 96 40.36 21.75 1.76
N SER A 97 39.26 21.10 2.15
CA SER A 97 38.24 20.53 1.23
C SER A 97 36.97 21.42 1.24
N VAL A 98 35.79 21.09 0.71
CA VAL A 98 34.54 21.92 0.81
C VAL A 98 33.31 21.02 1.03
N ASP A 99 32.55 21.25 2.12
CA ASP A 99 31.51 20.36 2.70
C ASP A 99 30.25 20.46 1.94
N LYS A 100 29.58 21.57 2.21
CA LYS A 100 28.17 21.62 2.06
C LYS A 100 27.93 22.55 0.90
N VAL A 101 27.78 21.96 -0.27
CA VAL A 101 27.41 22.74 -1.45
C VAL A 101 25.89 22.63 -1.58
N LYS A 102 25.22 23.71 -1.17
CA LYS A 102 23.79 23.91 -1.45
C LYS A 102 23.65 24.75 -2.71
N ILE A 103 23.18 24.13 -3.79
CA ILE A 103 22.91 24.78 -5.07
C ILE A 103 21.39 24.90 -5.21
N GLY A 104 20.88 26.13 -5.10
CA GLY A 104 19.47 26.44 -5.41
C GLY A 104 19.36 27.04 -6.80
N ILE A 105 18.69 26.35 -7.72
CA ILE A 105 18.43 26.81 -9.09
C ILE A 105 16.95 27.13 -9.20
N LYS A 106 16.59 28.37 -9.58
CA LYS A 106 15.19 28.79 -9.73
C LYS A 106 14.81 28.89 -11.20
N GLY A 107 13.59 28.45 -11.52
CA GLY A 107 13.02 28.55 -12.87
C GLY A 107 13.81 27.75 -13.89
N VAL A 108 13.95 26.45 -13.68
CA VAL A 108 14.58 25.53 -14.65
C VAL A 108 13.58 25.20 -15.75
N GLN A 109 13.97 25.42 -17.01
CA GLN A 109 13.27 24.85 -18.16
C GLN A 109 14.13 23.73 -18.73
N ALA A 110 13.56 22.54 -18.77
CA ALA A 110 14.20 21.33 -19.23
C ALA A 110 13.29 20.59 -20.23
N GLN A 111 13.87 19.60 -20.90
CA GLN A 111 13.17 18.66 -21.74
C GLN A 111 13.46 17.27 -21.18
N ALA A 112 12.44 16.42 -21.02
CA ALA A 112 12.59 15.09 -20.44
C ALA A 112 11.96 14.06 -21.35
N THR A 113 12.72 13.03 -21.71
CA THR A 113 12.25 11.93 -22.54
C THR A 113 12.58 10.61 -21.85
N LEU A 114 11.55 9.83 -21.51
CA LEU A 114 11.66 8.51 -20.91
C LEU A 114 11.30 7.46 -21.97
N ILE A 115 12.25 6.58 -22.26
CA ILE A 115 12.12 5.46 -23.20
C ILE A 115 12.35 4.19 -22.40
N VAL A 116 11.33 3.34 -22.29
CA VAL A 116 11.41 2.04 -21.59
C VAL A 116 11.12 0.94 -22.59
N ARG A 117 11.96 -0.11 -22.53
CA ARG A 117 11.80 -1.36 -23.28
C ARG A 117 11.70 -2.51 -22.29
N PHE A 118 10.70 -3.34 -22.44
CA PHE A 118 10.38 -4.49 -21.59
C PHE A 118 10.80 -5.81 -22.24
N ASP A 119 11.95 -5.82 -22.92
CA ASP A 119 12.50 -7.00 -23.60
C ASP A 119 12.62 -8.22 -22.65
N ASN A 120 12.69 -7.98 -21.34
CA ASN A 120 12.88 -9.00 -20.30
C ASN A 120 11.60 -9.38 -19.54
N VAL A 121 10.44 -8.74 -19.78
CA VAL A 121 9.23 -9.08 -19.03
C VAL A 121 8.76 -10.49 -19.38
N LYS A 122 8.92 -10.92 -20.62
CA LYS A 122 8.69 -12.31 -21.03
C LYS A 122 9.59 -13.28 -20.26
N GLU A 123 10.89 -12.98 -20.14
CA GLU A 123 11.84 -13.83 -19.41
C GLU A 123 11.52 -13.89 -17.90
N ILE A 124 11.08 -12.77 -17.32
CA ILE A 124 10.62 -12.72 -15.93
C ILE A 124 9.36 -13.59 -15.77
N ILE A 125 8.38 -13.48 -16.66
CA ILE A 125 7.17 -14.29 -16.62
C ILE A 125 7.53 -15.77 -16.77
N ASP A 126 8.33 -16.14 -17.76
CA ASP A 126 8.77 -17.52 -17.99
C ASP A 126 9.53 -18.07 -16.76
N ARG A 127 10.43 -17.28 -16.15
CA ARG A 127 11.12 -17.65 -14.91
C ARG A 127 10.17 -17.79 -13.72
N THR A 128 9.17 -16.93 -13.60
CA THR A 128 8.18 -17.03 -12.50
C THR A 128 7.27 -18.25 -12.67
N LEU A 129 6.82 -18.54 -13.90
CA LEU A 129 6.06 -19.75 -14.20
C LEU A 129 6.91 -21.00 -13.98
N GLN A 130 8.17 -20.99 -14.40
CA GLN A 130 9.12 -22.06 -14.11
C GLN A 130 9.41 -22.19 -12.61
N THR A 131 9.44 -21.09 -11.85
CA THR A 131 9.61 -21.13 -10.40
C THR A 131 8.39 -21.76 -9.72
N ILE A 132 7.17 -21.41 -10.16
CA ILE A 132 5.94 -22.03 -9.67
C ILE A 132 5.89 -23.52 -10.03
N ASP A 133 6.26 -23.88 -11.25
CA ASP A 133 6.29 -25.27 -11.73
C ASP A 133 7.29 -26.14 -10.93
N ASN A 134 8.47 -25.60 -10.61
CA ASN A 134 9.49 -26.30 -9.84
C ASN A 134 9.27 -26.25 -8.32
N ASN A 135 8.33 -25.43 -7.81
CA ASN A 135 8.05 -25.28 -6.39
C ASN A 135 6.52 -25.32 -6.13
N PRO A 136 5.86 -26.47 -6.37
CA PRO A 136 4.41 -26.60 -6.20
C PRO A 136 3.94 -26.34 -4.77
N GLU A 137 4.81 -26.51 -3.77
CA GLU A 137 4.55 -26.22 -2.35
C GLU A 137 4.09 -24.77 -2.12
N ILE A 138 4.53 -23.81 -2.95
CA ILE A 138 4.12 -22.39 -2.87
C ILE A 138 2.61 -22.26 -3.13
N VAL A 139 2.08 -23.06 -4.06
CA VAL A 139 0.66 -23.03 -4.44
C VAL A 139 -0.19 -23.75 -3.39
N GLU A 140 0.29 -24.86 -2.85
CA GLU A 140 -0.38 -25.61 -1.77
C GLU A 140 -0.48 -24.80 -0.46
N GLY A 141 0.55 -24.00 -0.14
CA GLY A 141 0.53 -23.06 0.98
C GLY A 141 -0.50 -21.92 0.84
N LEU A 142 -0.75 -21.47 -0.40
CA LEU A 142 -1.77 -20.45 -0.67
C LEU A 142 -3.19 -21.04 -0.64
N PHE A 143 -3.42 -22.24 -1.17
CA PHE A 143 -4.72 -22.91 -1.09
C PHE A 143 -5.12 -23.24 0.34
N SER A 144 -4.19 -23.72 1.17
CA SER A 144 -4.45 -23.95 2.59
C SER A 144 -4.73 -22.65 3.36
N THR A 145 -4.13 -21.53 2.98
CA THR A 145 -4.43 -20.21 3.58
C THR A 145 -5.79 -19.67 3.14
N VAL A 146 -6.19 -19.88 1.87
CA VAL A 146 -7.50 -19.47 1.35
C VAL A 146 -8.62 -20.33 1.95
N ASP A 147 -8.45 -21.65 2.07
CA ASP A 147 -9.45 -22.53 2.72
C ASP A 147 -9.64 -22.19 4.21
N ASN A 148 -8.56 -21.85 4.91
CA ASN A 148 -8.65 -21.35 6.29
C ASN A 148 -9.33 -19.99 6.36
N THR A 149 -9.17 -19.11 5.36
CA THR A 149 -9.78 -17.78 5.34
C THR A 149 -11.26 -17.83 4.99
N VAL A 150 -11.68 -18.66 4.03
CA VAL A 150 -13.10 -18.83 3.67
C VAL A 150 -13.85 -19.59 4.78
N GLY A 151 -13.23 -20.60 5.40
CA GLY A 151 -13.76 -21.26 6.59
C GLY A 151 -13.86 -20.33 7.80
N THR A 152 -12.88 -19.44 7.99
CA THR A 152 -12.91 -18.45 9.08
C THR A 152 -13.94 -17.35 8.83
N VAL A 153 -14.10 -16.83 7.61
CA VAL A 153 -15.14 -15.82 7.31
C VAL A 153 -16.54 -16.44 7.36
N GLY A 154 -16.74 -17.68 6.91
CA GLY A 154 -18.00 -18.41 7.07
C GLY A 154 -18.36 -18.69 8.53
N ASN A 155 -17.37 -19.01 9.36
CA ASN A 155 -17.55 -19.19 10.80
C ASN A 155 -17.68 -17.86 11.56
N VAL A 156 -17.03 -16.78 11.12
CA VAL A 156 -17.15 -15.45 11.73
C VAL A 156 -18.49 -14.82 11.38
N ALA A 157 -19.04 -15.05 10.20
CA ALA A 157 -20.41 -14.62 9.88
C ALA A 157 -21.46 -15.37 10.72
N ASN A 158 -21.32 -16.69 10.91
CA ASN A 158 -22.25 -17.47 11.76
C ASN A 158 -22.05 -17.22 13.26
N ASN A 159 -20.82 -17.02 13.73
CA ASN A 159 -20.57 -16.64 15.11
C ASN A 159 -21.00 -15.20 15.37
N ALA A 160 -20.71 -14.22 14.52
CA ALA A 160 -21.14 -12.84 14.75
C ALA A 160 -22.67 -12.68 14.91
N VAL A 161 -23.47 -13.53 14.25
CA VAL A 161 -24.93 -13.49 14.37
C VAL A 161 -25.44 -14.23 15.63
N SER A 162 -24.74 -15.25 16.14
CA SER A 162 -25.07 -15.92 17.43
C SER A 162 -24.37 -15.30 18.67
N THR A 163 -23.29 -14.56 18.47
CA THR A 163 -22.45 -13.96 19.52
C THR A 163 -23.09 -12.72 20.14
N VAL A 164 -23.99 -12.02 19.43
CA VAL A 164 -24.75 -10.89 20.02
C VAL A 164 -25.74 -11.37 21.10
N GLY A 165 -26.08 -12.67 21.16
CA GLY A 165 -26.95 -13.24 22.19
C GLY A 165 -26.25 -13.91 23.38
N ASN A 166 -24.99 -14.34 23.26
CA ASN A 166 -24.34 -15.23 24.25
C ASN A 166 -22.81 -14.98 24.44
N LEU A 167 -22.36 -13.72 24.39
CA LEU A 167 -20.96 -13.38 24.70
C LEU A 167 -20.56 -13.68 26.15
N THR A 168 -21.51 -13.64 27.09
CA THR A 168 -21.22 -13.75 28.53
C THR A 168 -20.74 -15.14 28.97
N THR A 169 -21.19 -16.21 28.32
CA THR A 169 -20.79 -17.60 28.69
C THR A 169 -19.47 -18.03 28.06
N THR A 170 -19.05 -17.39 26.96
CA THR A 170 -17.77 -17.71 26.31
C THR A 170 -16.59 -16.97 26.93
N LEU A 171 -16.82 -15.77 27.47
CA LEU A 171 -15.76 -14.94 28.09
C LEU A 171 -15.54 -15.21 29.58
N LEU A 172 -16.44 -15.97 30.22
CA LEU A 172 -16.38 -16.30 31.64
C LEU A 172 -15.98 -17.76 31.90
N ARG A 173 -15.17 -18.37 31.02
CA ARG A 173 -14.74 -19.77 31.20
C ARG A 173 -13.61 -19.88 32.21
N GLU A 174 -13.67 -20.94 33.01
CA GLU A 174 -12.63 -21.33 33.94
C GLU A 174 -11.29 -21.51 33.21
N GLY A 175 -10.20 -20.99 33.80
CA GLY A 175 -8.84 -21.01 33.26
C GLY A 175 -8.47 -19.85 32.34
N GLN A 176 -9.43 -19.04 31.86
CA GLN A 176 -9.16 -17.87 31.02
C GLN A 176 -8.88 -16.60 31.84
N LEU A 177 -8.12 -15.66 31.27
CA LEU A 177 -7.92 -14.34 31.88
C LEU A 177 -9.20 -13.52 31.76
N LEU A 178 -9.66 -12.94 32.87
CA LEU A 178 -10.81 -12.04 32.85
C LEU A 178 -10.43 -10.71 32.21
N ASN A 179 -11.00 -10.40 31.05
CA ASN A 179 -10.78 -9.14 30.33
C ASN A 179 -12.05 -8.27 30.32
N LEU A 180 -12.24 -7.52 31.40
CA LEU A 180 -13.46 -6.73 31.58
C LEU A 180 -13.61 -5.64 30.50
N ALA A 181 -12.53 -4.95 30.16
CA ALA A 181 -12.52 -3.85 29.20
C ALA A 181 -13.02 -4.24 27.79
N ASN A 182 -12.79 -5.48 27.37
CA ASN A 182 -13.18 -5.98 26.05
C ASN A 182 -14.39 -6.93 26.08
N SER A 183 -14.97 -7.15 27.26
CA SER A 183 -16.06 -8.12 27.44
C SER A 183 -17.47 -7.54 27.39
N GLY A 184 -17.61 -6.21 27.34
CA GLY A 184 -18.91 -5.54 27.44
C GLY A 184 -19.59 -5.72 28.82
N LEU A 185 -18.82 -6.18 29.82
CA LEU A 185 -19.24 -6.34 31.20
C LEU A 185 -18.84 -5.10 32.01
N SER A 186 -19.73 -4.65 32.88
CA SER A 186 -19.47 -3.56 33.83
C SER A 186 -19.26 -4.13 35.23
N LEU A 187 -18.18 -3.72 35.91
CA LEU A 187 -17.93 -4.13 37.30
C LEU A 187 -18.95 -3.46 38.21
N VAL A 188 -19.66 -4.27 38.99
CA VAL A 188 -20.63 -3.82 40.00
C VAL A 188 -19.98 -3.82 41.38
N ASN A 189 -19.28 -4.90 41.72
CA ASN A 189 -18.63 -5.04 43.02
C ASN A 189 -17.37 -5.90 42.91
N GLU A 190 -16.40 -5.65 43.77
CA GLU A 190 -15.15 -6.41 43.87
C GLU A 190 -14.79 -6.61 45.34
N THR A 191 -14.57 -7.86 45.74
CA THR A 191 -14.14 -8.23 47.08
C THR A 191 -13.08 -9.32 47.00
N VAL A 192 -12.26 -9.45 48.04
CA VAL A 192 -11.30 -10.57 48.16
C VAL A 192 -11.81 -11.51 49.22
N ASN A 193 -11.89 -12.81 48.91
CA ASN A 193 -12.35 -13.81 49.85
C ASN A 193 -11.23 -14.26 50.80
N ALA A 194 -11.59 -15.06 51.82
CA ALA A 194 -10.63 -15.57 52.80
C ALA A 194 -9.54 -16.49 52.20
N ALA A 195 -9.71 -16.98 50.98
CA ALA A 195 -8.74 -17.77 50.24
C ALA A 195 -7.78 -16.92 49.38
N GLY A 196 -7.91 -15.58 49.41
CA GLY A 196 -7.07 -14.66 48.63
C GLY A 196 -7.48 -14.51 47.17
N ASN A 197 -8.64 -15.06 46.78
CA ASN A 197 -9.19 -14.91 45.42
C ASN A 197 -10.08 -13.68 45.32
N THR A 198 -10.05 -13.02 44.17
CA THR A 198 -10.85 -11.82 43.89
C THR A 198 -12.21 -12.25 43.34
N VAL A 199 -13.28 -11.91 44.05
CA VAL A 199 -14.67 -12.12 43.64
C VAL A 199 -15.20 -10.83 43.03
N ARG A 200 -15.57 -10.88 41.76
CA ARG A 200 -16.10 -9.75 41.00
C ARG A 200 -17.54 -10.01 40.61
N GLN A 201 -18.43 -9.09 40.96
CA GLN A 201 -19.79 -9.07 40.42
C GLN A 201 -19.80 -8.17 39.20
N VAL A 202 -20.20 -8.70 38.06
CA VAL A 202 -20.19 -8.02 36.77
C VAL A 202 -21.57 -8.07 36.14
N ARG A 203 -21.99 -6.95 35.56
CA ARG A 203 -23.26 -6.82 34.86
C ARG A 203 -23.01 -6.78 33.36
N SER A 204 -23.74 -7.60 32.62
CA SER A 204 -23.75 -7.57 31.16
C SER A 204 -24.66 -6.44 30.65
N SER A 205 -24.43 -6.03 29.40
CA SER A 205 -25.26 -5.03 28.70
C SER A 205 -26.74 -5.42 28.63
N ASN A 206 -27.05 -6.73 28.70
CA ASN A 206 -28.41 -7.26 28.76
C ASN A 206 -29.04 -7.25 30.17
N GLY A 207 -28.36 -6.70 31.17
CA GLY A 207 -28.85 -6.62 32.56
C GLY A 207 -28.57 -7.87 33.43
N GLY A 208 -28.03 -8.95 32.86
CA GLY A 208 -27.66 -10.15 33.61
C GLY A 208 -26.50 -9.89 34.58
N LEU A 209 -26.62 -10.36 35.82
CA LEU A 209 -25.58 -10.24 36.84
C LEU A 209 -24.83 -11.56 37.00
N TYR A 210 -23.50 -11.50 36.96
CA TYR A 210 -22.60 -12.64 37.08
C TYR A 210 -21.61 -12.41 38.21
N GLU A 211 -21.27 -13.46 38.92
CA GLU A 211 -20.16 -13.52 39.86
C GLU A 211 -19.01 -14.29 39.21
N VAL A 212 -17.83 -13.70 39.24
CA VAL A 212 -16.62 -14.26 38.65
C VAL A 212 -15.55 -14.25 39.73
N VAL A 213 -15.05 -15.43 40.08
CA VAL A 213 -13.95 -15.57 41.02
C VAL A 213 -12.67 -15.73 40.22
N THR A 214 -11.68 -14.88 40.49
CA THR A 214 -10.37 -14.94 39.84
C THR A 214 -9.24 -15.17 40.85
N ASP A 215 -8.16 -15.78 40.39
CA ASP A 215 -6.92 -15.87 41.15
C ASP A 215 -6.15 -14.53 41.16
N ALA A 216 -5.00 -14.49 41.84
CA ALA A 216 -4.12 -13.32 41.88
C ALA A 216 -3.55 -12.91 40.51
N SER A 217 -3.61 -13.78 39.50
CA SER A 217 -3.22 -13.50 38.12
C SER A 217 -4.41 -13.09 37.24
N ASN A 218 -5.56 -12.80 37.84
CA ASN A 218 -6.80 -12.44 37.16
C ASN A 218 -7.36 -13.54 36.24
N ARG A 219 -6.98 -14.81 36.46
CA ARG A 219 -7.57 -15.97 35.78
C ARG A 219 -8.83 -16.41 36.48
N ILE A 220 -9.85 -16.72 35.70
CA ILE A 220 -11.16 -17.17 36.19
C ILE A 220 -11.02 -18.56 36.78
N LEU A 221 -11.33 -18.69 38.06
CA LEU A 221 -11.43 -19.95 38.78
C LEU A 221 -12.85 -20.50 38.70
N SER A 222 -13.85 -19.62 38.75
CA SER A 222 -15.25 -19.98 38.57
C SER A 222 -16.06 -18.78 38.10
N SER A 223 -17.15 -19.06 37.39
CA SER A 223 -18.16 -18.06 37.07
C SER A 223 -19.56 -18.62 37.29
N ARG A 224 -20.46 -17.79 37.80
CA ARG A 224 -21.86 -18.15 38.04
C ARG A 224 -22.77 -16.96 37.81
N GLN A 225 -23.93 -17.21 37.21
CA GLN A 225 -24.96 -16.19 37.08
C GLN A 225 -25.74 -16.03 38.39
N LEU A 226 -25.84 -14.80 38.90
CA LEU A 226 -26.54 -14.46 40.15
C LEU A 226 -28.01 -14.09 39.91
N SER A 227 -28.33 -13.46 38.77
CA SER A 227 -29.72 -13.08 38.45
C SER A 227 -29.91 -12.84 36.96
N SER A 228 -31.07 -13.25 36.43
CA SER A 228 -31.61 -12.84 35.13
C SER A 228 -32.88 -12.06 35.43
N ARG A 229 -32.95 -10.79 35.02
CA ARG A 229 -34.19 -10.03 35.03
C ARG A 229 -34.62 -9.73 33.61
#